data_AF-U1MWD5-F1
#
_entry.id   AF-U1MWD5-F1
#
_cell.length_a   1.000
_cell.length_b   1.000
_cell.length_c   1.000
_cell.angle_alpha   90.00
_cell.angle_beta   90.00
_cell.angle_gamma   90.00
#
_symmetry.space_group_name_H-M   'P 1'
#
loop_
_entity.id
_entity.type
_entity.pdbx_description
1 polymer ?
#
loop_
_entity_poly.entity_id
_entity_poly.type
_entity_poly.pdbx_seq_one_letter_code
_entity_poly.pdbx_strand_id
1 'polypeptide(L)'
;MGSRASYDINGLLTNGRSITGVAEGDSNPKEFIPDLIELYKRGKFPFDELVTYYDFEEIQEAVEDSEEGTSIKPILQVSSP
;
A
#
# COMPACT_ATOMS: atom_id res chain seq x y z
N MET A 1 -4.01 19.27 4.02
CA MET A 1 -3.53 18.53 5.22
C MET A 1 -2.02 18.40 5.14
N GLY A 2 -1.37 18.39 6.31
CA GLY A 2 0.08 18.25 6.50
C GLY A 2 0.43 18.72 7.91
N SER A 3 1.34 18.03 8.59
CA SER A 3 1.84 18.42 9.91
C SER A 3 3.35 18.71 9.81
N ARG A 4 3.86 19.58 10.69
CA ARG A 4 5.31 19.85 10.77
C ARG A 4 5.97 18.67 11.48
N ALA A 5 7.09 18.20 10.93
CA ALA A 5 7.98 17.25 11.58
C ALA A 5 9.28 17.94 11.98
N SER A 6 9.83 17.56 13.14
CA SER A 6 11.15 17.99 13.61
C SER A 6 12.13 16.82 13.60
N TYR A 7 13.40 17.10 13.32
CA TYR A 7 14.46 16.11 13.21
C TYR A 7 15.71 16.60 13.93
N ASP A 8 16.52 15.66 14.43
CA ASP A 8 17.85 15.98 14.95
C ASP A 8 18.82 16.25 13.79
N ILE A 9 19.18 17.52 13.61
CA ILE A 9 20.06 17.97 12.54
C ILE A 9 21.48 17.42 12.71
N ASN A 10 21.97 17.30 13.95
CA ASN A 10 23.32 16.76 14.18
C ASN A 10 23.36 15.29 13.78
N GLY A 11 22.38 14.49 14.21
CA GLY A 11 22.26 13.09 13.84
C GLY A 11 22.10 12.84 12.34
N LEU A 12 21.46 13.77 11.60
CA LEU A 12 21.41 13.69 10.13
C LEU A 12 22.80 13.91 9.51
N LEU A 13 23.49 14.96 9.94
CA LEU A 13 24.80 15.36 9.40
C LEU A 13 25.90 14.34 9.74
N THR A 14 26.04 13.96 11.01
CA THR A 14 27.17 13.13 11.45
C THR A 14 27.06 11.69 11.01
N ASN A 15 25.83 11.19 10.82
CA ASN A 15 25.59 9.82 10.38
C ASN A 15 25.30 9.71 8.87
N GLY A 16 25.33 10.83 8.13
CA GLY A 16 25.06 10.85 6.69
C GLY A 16 23.66 10.37 6.29
N ARG A 17 22.64 10.63 7.11
CA ARG A 17 21.25 10.21 6.84
C ARG A 17 20.55 11.22 5.94
N SER A 18 19.64 10.74 5.08
CA SER A 18 18.77 11.57 4.24
C SER A 18 17.30 11.44 4.65
N ILE A 19 16.51 12.45 4.30
CA ILE A 19 15.05 12.43 4.39
C ILE A 19 14.53 12.73 2.98
N THR A 20 13.75 11.80 2.43
CA THR A 20 13.18 11.89 1.08
C THR A 20 11.67 11.75 1.17
N GLY A 21 10.95 12.73 0.61
CA GLY A 21 9.50 12.60 0.42
C GLY A 21 9.21 11.72 -0.79
N VAL A 22 8.24 10.82 -0.65
CA VAL A 22 7.80 9.90 -1.71
C VAL A 22 6.29 9.96 -1.78
N ALA A 23 5.75 10.09 -2.99
CA ALA A 23 4.32 9.97 -3.26
C ALA A 23 4.10 8.73 -4.14
N GLU A 24 3.14 7.88 -3.79
CA GLU A 24 2.74 6.70 -4.58
C GLU A 24 3.92 5.82 -5.06
N GLY A 25 4.97 5.70 -4.24
CA GLY A 25 6.16 4.91 -4.54
C GLY A 25 7.15 5.53 -5.54
N ASP A 26 6.97 6.79 -5.98
CA ASP A 26 7.85 7.51 -6.92
C ASP A 26 8.19 6.67 -8.17
N SER A 27 7.15 6.07 -8.76
CA SER A 27 7.28 5.15 -9.90
C SER A 27 6.46 5.62 -11.10
N ASN A 28 6.79 5.10 -12.28
CA ASN A 28 5.92 5.19 -13.45
C ASN A 28 4.92 4.02 -13.43
N PRO A 29 3.61 4.24 -13.15
CA PRO A 29 2.67 3.14 -12.95
C PRO A 29 2.47 2.28 -14.21
N LYS A 30 2.63 2.87 -15.41
CA LYS A 30 2.48 2.15 -16.69
C LYS A 30 3.57 1.11 -16.93
N GLU A 31 4.71 1.25 -16.27
CA GLU A 31 5.84 0.32 -16.33
C GLU A 31 5.85 -0.58 -15.10
N PHE A 32 5.68 0.02 -13.92
CA PHE A 32 5.86 -0.69 -12.65
C PHE A 32 4.74 -1.68 -12.31
N ILE A 33 3.48 -1.36 -12.62
CA ILE A 33 2.36 -2.29 -12.38
C ILE A 33 2.53 -3.59 -13.20
N PRO A 34 2.82 -3.54 -14.51
CA PRO A 34 3.17 -4.74 -15.27
C PRO A 34 4.31 -5.56 -14.66
N ASP A 35 5.37 -4.92 -14.15
CA ASP A 35 6.50 -5.61 -13.51
C ASP A 35 6.07 -6.35 -12.24
N LEU A 36 5.23 -5.73 -11.39
CA LEU A 36 4.69 -6.35 -10.18
C LEU A 36 3.80 -7.56 -10.51
N ILE A 37 2.99 -7.46 -11.56
CA ILE A 37 2.16 -8.58 -12.05
C ILE A 37 3.04 -9.74 -12.50
N GLU A 38 4.14 -9.47 -13.20
CA GLU A 38 5.06 -10.50 -13.65
C GLU A 38 5.78 -11.17 -12.46
N LEU A 39 6.17 -10.42 -11.44
CA LEU A 39 6.74 -10.98 -10.21
C LEU A 39 5.73 -11.88 -9.49
N TYR A 40 4.47 -11.48 -9.40
CA TYR A 40 3.40 -12.28 -8.82
C TYR A 40 3.21 -13.60 -9.59
N LYS A 41 3.09 -13.55 -10.92
CA LYS A 41 2.96 -14.74 -11.78
C LYS A 41 4.15 -15.71 -11.66
N ARG A 42 5.33 -15.20 -11.33
CA ARG A 42 6.55 -16.00 -11.07
C ARG A 42 6.63 -16.53 -9.63
N GLY A 43 5.63 -16.28 -8.78
CA GLY A 43 5.64 -16.66 -7.37
C GLY A 43 6.66 -15.87 -6.53
N LYS A 44 7.10 -14.70 -6.99
CA LYS A 44 8.10 -13.85 -6.30
C LYS A 44 7.49 -12.66 -5.56
N PHE A 45 6.19 -12.45 -5.71
CA PHE A 45 5.47 -11.36 -5.06
C PHE A 45 4.04 -11.79 -4.72
N PRO A 46 3.84 -12.57 -3.63
CA PRO A 46 2.54 -13.11 -3.23
C PRO A 46 1.70 -12.04 -2.52
N PHE A 47 1.29 -10.99 -3.24
CA PHE A 47 0.48 -9.92 -2.65
C PHE A 47 -0.97 -10.33 -2.39
N ASP A 48 -1.43 -11.40 -3.05
CA ASP A 48 -2.76 -12.00 -2.91
C ASP A 48 -3.01 -12.55 -1.49
N GLU A 49 -1.95 -12.93 -0.76
CA GLU A 49 -2.05 -13.33 0.66
C GLU A 49 -2.52 -12.20 1.58
N LEU A 50 -2.47 -10.94 1.13
CA LEU A 50 -2.95 -9.78 1.89
C LEU A 50 -4.43 -9.47 1.64
N VAL A 51 -5.05 -10.14 0.66
CA VAL A 51 -6.38 -9.81 0.16
C VAL A 51 -7.45 -10.57 0.93
N THR A 52 -8.46 -9.85 1.39
CA THR A 52 -9.75 -10.41 1.82
C THR A 52 -10.83 -9.91 0.88
N TYR A 53 -11.64 -10.83 0.36
CA TYR A 53 -12.74 -10.50 -0.54
C TYR A 53 -14.04 -10.31 0.24
N TYR A 54 -14.84 -9.35 -0.20
CA TYR A 54 -16.17 -9.05 0.33
C TYR A 54 -17.12 -8.85 -0.85
N ASP A 55 -18.39 -9.21 -0.68
CA ASP A 55 -19.44 -8.83 -1.62
C ASP A 55 -19.66 -7.30 -1.56
N PHE A 56 -20.22 -6.71 -2.61
CA PHE A 56 -20.39 -5.25 -2.67
C PHE A 56 -21.30 -4.73 -1.54
N GLU A 57 -22.28 -5.52 -1.13
CA GLU A 57 -23.21 -5.23 -0.03
C GLU A 57 -22.51 -5.16 1.35
N GLU A 58 -21.34 -5.80 1.48
CA GLU A 58 -20.57 -5.91 2.72
C GLU A 58 -19.57 -4.74 2.91
N ILE A 59 -19.73 -3.64 2.16
CA ILE A 59 -18.81 -2.50 2.19
C ILE A 59 -18.55 -1.94 3.60
N GLN A 60 -19.53 -1.96 4.49
CA GLN A 60 -19.34 -1.46 5.86
C GLN A 60 -18.42 -2.40 6.66
N GLU A 61 -18.62 -3.71 6.56
CA GLU A 61 -17.78 -4.71 7.21
C GLU A 61 -16.34 -4.67 6.67
N ALA A 62 -16.19 -4.53 5.34
CA ALA A 62 -14.88 -4.38 4.70
C ALA A 62 -14.09 -3.16 5.20
N VAL A 63 -14.78 -2.05 5.51
CA VAL A 63 -14.18 -0.83 6.06
C VAL A 63 -13.80 -1.05 7.53
N GLU A 64 -14.71 -1.58 8.34
CA GLU A 64 -14.46 -1.87 9.76
C GLU A 64 -13.26 -2.82 9.93
N ASP A 65 -13.23 -3.93 9.21
CA ASP A 65 -12.12 -4.89 9.24
C ASP A 65 -10.78 -4.27 8.81
N SER A 66 -10.81 -3.28 7.89
CA SER A 66 -9.60 -2.56 7.48
C SER A 66 -9.10 -1.58 8.53
N GLU A 67 -10.01 -0.92 9.26
CA GLU A 67 -9.65 0.00 10.34
C GLU A 67 -9.12 -0.75 11.57
N GLU A 68 -9.71 -1.91 11.88
CA GLU A 68 -9.26 -2.79 12.97
C GLU A 68 -7.99 -3.58 12.61
N GLY A 69 -7.66 -3.67 11.31
CA GLY A 69 -6.50 -4.40 10.81
C GLY A 69 -6.70 -5.92 10.68
N THR A 70 -7.92 -6.40 10.87
CA THR A 70 -8.33 -7.79 10.59
C THR A 70 -8.18 -8.10 9.10
N SER A 71 -8.50 -7.14 8.23
CA SER A 71 -8.27 -7.19 6.79
C SER A 71 -7.16 -6.23 6.39
N ILE A 72 -6.06 -6.76 5.82
CA ILE A 72 -4.93 -5.92 5.39
C ILE A 72 -5.29 -5.17 4.10
N LYS A 73 -5.91 -5.87 3.14
CA LYS A 73 -6.34 -5.28 1.87
C LYS A 73 -7.72 -5.82 1.46
N PRO A 74 -8.83 -5.18 1.87
CA PRO A 74 -10.15 -5.55 1.40
C PRO A 74 -10.31 -5.28 -0.11
N ILE A 75 -10.95 -6.20 -0.83
CA ILE A 75 -11.40 -6.03 -2.22
C ILE A 75 -12.89 -6.33 -2.31
N LEU A 76 -13.66 -5.32 -2.71
CA LEU A 76 -15.08 -5.48 -3.00
C LEU A 76 -15.27 -6.15 -4.37
N GLN A 77 -16.01 -7.26 -4.38
CA GLN A 77 -16.43 -7.92 -5.60
C GLN A 77 -17.64 -7.20 -6.17
N VAL A 78 -17.37 -6.34 -7.16
CA VAL A 78 -18.41 -5.69 -7.95
C VAL A 78 -18.56 -6.53 -9.21
N SER A 79 -19.39 -7.58 -9.17
CA SER A 79 -19.79 -8.22 -10.41
C SER A 79 -20.45 -7.16 -11.30
N SER A 80 -19.97 -7.02 -12.54
CA SER A 80 -20.78 -6.32 -13.54
C SER A 80 -22.08 -7.09 -13.74
N PRO A 81 -23.22 -6.42 -14.00
CA PRO A 81 -24.38 -7.11 -14.55
C PRO A 81 -24.03 -7.85 -15.85
#